data_AF-A0A7L1M8S6-F1
#
_entry.id   AF-A0A7L1M8S6-F1
#
_cell.length_a   1.000
_cell.length_b   1.000
_cell.length_c   1.000
_cell.angle_alpha   90.00
_cell.angle_beta   90.00
_cell.angle_gamma   90.00
#
_symmetry.space_group_name_H-M   'P 1'
#
loop_
_entity.id
_entity.type
_entity.pdbx_description
1 polymer ?
#
loop_
_entity_poly.entity_id
_entity_poly.type
_entity_poly.pdbx_seq_one_letter_code
_entity_poly.pdbx_strand_id
1 'polypeptide(L)'
;MEEEGKKGKKPGIVSPFKRVFLKGEKGRDKKAQEKVTERRPLHTVLVALPERVEPDLLLHDYIEKEVKYLGQLTSIPGYLNPSSRTEILHLIDNAKRAHQLPGQLSAEHDAVISLSAYNVKLVWRDGEDLILRVPIHDIASVSYVRDDSAHLVVLKTAQEPGISPSQSLCAEGSKALTSGSLSESAGGPLECCCLVVLATENKV
;
A
#
# COMPACT_ATOMS: atom_id res chain seq x y z
N MET A 1 14.04 86.90 4.06
CA MET A 1 13.11 88.01 4.29
C MET A 1 11.72 87.46 4.05
N GLU A 2 10.85 87.64 5.05
CA GLU A 2 9.40 87.37 5.07
C GLU A 2 8.72 88.07 3.87
N GLU A 3 7.57 87.67 3.33
CA GLU A 3 6.21 87.54 3.89
C GLU A 3 5.36 86.66 2.94
N GLU A 4 4.48 85.77 3.41
CA GLU A 4 3.07 85.97 3.82
C GLU A 4 2.13 86.56 2.75
N GLY A 5 0.95 85.94 2.53
CA GLY A 5 -0.06 86.53 1.65
C GLY A 5 -1.24 85.68 1.12
N LYS A 6 -2.02 85.06 2.03
CA LYS A 6 -3.50 84.96 2.02
C LYS A 6 -4.37 84.56 0.79
N LYS A 7 -5.30 83.64 1.12
CA LYS A 7 -6.75 83.51 0.74
C LYS A 7 -7.07 82.99 -0.67
N GLY A 8 -8.04 82.09 -0.89
CA GLY A 8 -9.11 81.57 -0.05
C GLY A 8 -9.79 80.30 -0.64
N LYS A 9 -10.48 79.58 0.25
CA LYS A 9 -11.39 78.43 0.09
C LYS A 9 -12.57 78.78 -0.85
N LYS A 10 -13.29 77.92 -1.61
CA LYS A 10 -13.68 76.48 -1.68
C LYS A 10 -14.70 76.37 -2.88
N PRO A 11 -15.40 75.26 -3.22
CA PRO A 11 -15.21 73.83 -2.94
C PRO A 11 -15.31 72.93 -4.20
N GLY A 12 -14.56 71.82 -4.25
CA GLY A 12 -14.80 70.71 -5.18
C GLY A 12 -15.26 69.48 -4.41
N ILE A 13 -16.45 69.01 -4.75
CA ILE A 13 -17.23 67.95 -4.10
C ILE A 13 -16.45 66.63 -3.89
N VAL A 14 -16.66 66.04 -2.71
CA VAL A 14 -16.00 64.84 -2.20
C VAL A 14 -16.62 63.59 -2.82
N SER A 15 -15.81 62.76 -3.48
CA SER A 15 -16.20 61.39 -3.90
C SER A 15 -15.95 60.40 -2.74
N PRO A 16 -16.91 59.54 -2.38
CA PRO A 16 -16.83 58.69 -1.19
C PRO A 16 -16.17 57.36 -1.53
N PHE A 17 -14.91 57.36 -1.94
CA PHE A 17 -14.09 56.15 -1.87
C PHE A 17 -13.15 56.28 -0.69
N LYS A 18 -13.68 55.88 0.47
CA LYS A 18 -12.94 55.66 1.70
C LYS A 18 -11.91 54.56 1.43
N ARG A 19 -10.69 55.02 1.09
CA ARG A 19 -9.48 54.21 1.01
C ARG A 19 -9.13 53.73 2.41
N VAL A 20 -9.52 52.51 2.74
CA VAL A 20 -8.97 51.77 3.89
C VAL A 20 -7.70 51.09 3.42
N PHE A 21 -6.56 51.67 3.78
CA PHE A 21 -5.26 51.02 3.69
C PHE A 21 -5.18 49.95 4.77
N LEU A 22 -5.15 48.68 4.38
CA LEU A 22 -4.56 47.60 5.17
C LEU A 22 -3.38 47.06 4.37
N LYS A 23 -2.21 47.55 4.76
CA LYS A 23 -0.91 46.96 4.47
C LYS A 23 -0.79 45.72 5.36
N GLY A 24 -0.79 44.52 4.78
CA GLY A 24 -0.52 43.29 5.53
C GLY A 24 -0.87 42.02 4.79
N GLU A 25 0.16 41.20 4.59
CA GLU A 25 0.10 39.75 4.37
C GLU A 25 -0.15 39.22 2.95
N LYS A 26 0.99 38.99 2.29
CA LYS A 26 1.18 37.98 1.24
C LYS A 26 0.67 36.61 1.71
N GLY A 27 -0.12 35.99 0.83
CA GLY A 27 -0.01 34.57 0.52
C GLY A 27 -0.68 33.60 1.50
N ARG A 28 -1.59 32.79 0.96
CA ARG A 28 -1.52 31.33 1.05
C ARG A 28 -2.58 30.74 0.12
N ASP A 29 -2.08 30.23 -1.00
CA ASP A 29 -2.77 29.24 -1.80
C ASP A 29 -3.30 28.14 -0.89
N LYS A 30 -4.60 27.86 -0.99
CA LYS A 30 -5.23 26.65 -0.46
C LYS A 30 -4.78 25.46 -1.31
N LYS A 31 -3.50 25.10 -1.25
CA LYS A 31 -3.08 23.73 -1.57
C LYS A 31 -3.50 22.89 -0.38
N ALA A 32 -4.33 21.88 -0.65
CA ALA A 32 -4.54 20.77 0.27
C ALA A 32 -3.14 20.29 0.67
N GLN A 33 -2.74 20.63 1.89
CA GLN A 33 -1.54 20.12 2.48
C GLN A 33 -1.86 18.65 2.71
N GLU A 34 -1.38 17.80 1.80
CA GLU A 34 -1.24 16.38 2.02
C GLU A 34 -0.65 16.26 3.43
N LYS A 35 -1.47 15.79 4.38
CA LYS A 35 -1.02 15.55 5.73
C LYS A 35 -0.09 14.35 5.65
N VAL A 36 1.16 14.60 5.26
CA VAL A 36 2.27 13.71 5.55
C VAL A 36 2.40 13.78 7.07
N THR A 37 1.58 12.97 7.74
CA THR A 37 1.77 12.65 9.15
C THR A 37 3.19 12.12 9.24
N GLU A 38 4.00 12.69 10.14
CA GLU A 38 5.37 12.23 10.30
C GLU A 38 5.37 10.73 10.60
N ARG A 39 5.89 9.94 9.65
CA ARG A 39 5.92 8.47 9.75
C ARG A 39 6.98 8.07 10.75
N ARG A 40 6.67 7.10 11.62
CA ARG A 40 7.63 6.61 12.61
C ARG A 40 8.87 5.99 11.93
N PRO A 41 10.04 6.05 12.57
CA PRO A 41 11.20 5.30 12.10
C PRO A 41 10.91 3.80 12.09
N LEU A 42 11.52 3.10 11.14
CA LEU A 42 11.46 1.64 11.05
C LEU A 42 12.37 1.00 12.10
N HIS A 43 11.95 -0.13 12.63
CA HIS A 43 12.80 -0.98 13.44
C HIS A 43 13.84 -1.66 12.55
N THR A 44 15.06 -1.11 12.56
CA THR A 44 16.17 -1.59 11.73
C THR A 44 17.30 -2.08 12.61
N VAL A 45 17.95 -3.13 12.17
CA VAL A 45 19.11 -3.72 12.83
C VAL A 45 20.35 -3.32 12.04
N LEU A 46 21.41 -2.91 12.74
CA LEU A 46 22.70 -2.67 12.12
C LEU A 46 23.26 -3.97 11.55
N VAL A 47 23.30 -4.06 10.23
CA VAL A 47 23.85 -5.23 9.55
C VAL A 47 25.33 -4.98 9.29
N ALA A 48 26.20 -5.77 9.93
CA ALA A 48 27.62 -5.77 9.60
C ALA A 48 27.79 -6.33 8.18
N LEU A 49 28.60 -5.66 7.34
CA LEU A 49 28.85 -6.10 5.97
C LEU A 49 29.48 -7.51 5.94
N PRO A 50 29.09 -8.37 4.99
CA PRO A 50 28.09 -8.14 3.95
C PRO A 50 26.68 -8.50 4.46
N GLU A 51 25.80 -7.50 4.58
CA GLU A 51 24.32 -7.52 4.68
C GLU A 51 23.63 -8.79 5.22
N ARG A 52 24.25 -9.50 6.16
CA ARG A 52 23.69 -10.72 6.73
C ARG A 52 23.19 -10.43 8.12
N VAL A 53 21.87 -10.50 8.26
CA VAL A 53 21.20 -10.52 9.55
C VAL A 53 21.57 -11.83 10.23
N GLU A 54 22.02 -11.76 11.49
CA GLU A 54 22.20 -12.95 12.31
C GLU A 54 20.85 -13.65 12.51
N PRO A 55 20.69 -14.92 12.12
CA PRO A 55 19.39 -15.59 12.22
C PRO A 55 18.85 -15.65 13.65
N ASP A 56 19.72 -15.76 14.64
CA ASP A 56 19.36 -15.82 16.06
C ASP A 56 18.68 -14.53 16.54
N LEU A 57 19.01 -13.40 15.91
CA LEU A 57 18.32 -12.14 16.17
C LEU A 57 16.84 -12.25 15.87
N LEU A 58 16.45 -12.92 14.79
CA LEU A 58 15.06 -13.06 14.39
C LEU A 58 14.24 -13.95 15.34
N LEU A 59 14.90 -14.73 16.22
CA LEU A 59 14.24 -15.49 17.28
C LEU A 59 13.77 -14.60 18.44
N HIS A 60 14.49 -13.50 18.69
CA HIS A 60 14.28 -12.61 19.83
C HIS A 60 13.82 -11.20 19.44
N ASP A 61 13.94 -10.84 18.16
CA ASP A 61 13.65 -9.54 17.59
C ASP A 61 13.05 -9.69 16.16
N TYR A 62 12.79 -8.56 15.51
CA TYR A 62 12.27 -8.50 14.14
C TYR A 62 12.97 -7.41 13.33
N ILE A 63 12.74 -7.39 12.01
CA ILE A 63 13.27 -6.37 11.11
C ILE A 63 12.14 -5.78 10.30
N GLU A 64 12.11 -4.46 10.20
CA GLU A 64 11.16 -3.74 9.38
C GLU A 64 11.80 -3.17 8.11
N LYS A 65 11.05 -3.22 7.01
CA LYS A 65 11.36 -2.55 5.75
C LYS A 65 10.12 -1.88 5.19
N GLU A 66 10.32 -0.75 4.52
CA GLU A 66 9.28 -0.12 3.71
C GLU A 66 9.11 -0.89 2.41
N VAL A 67 7.85 -1.15 2.08
CA VAL A 67 7.41 -1.79 0.84
C VAL A 67 6.12 -1.12 0.38
N LYS A 68 5.71 -1.40 -0.85
CA LYS A 68 4.35 -1.14 -1.31
C LYS A 68 3.59 -2.45 -1.40
N TYR A 69 2.44 -2.55 -0.75
CA TYR A 69 1.56 -3.71 -0.83
C TYR A 69 0.59 -3.53 -2.01
N LEU A 70 0.71 -4.38 -3.03
CA LEU A 70 -0.13 -4.30 -4.23
C LEU A 70 -1.41 -5.12 -4.06
N GLY A 71 -1.35 -6.20 -3.28
CA GLY A 71 -2.48 -7.08 -3.04
C GLY A 71 -2.10 -8.53 -2.81
N GLN A 72 -3.13 -9.37 -2.62
CA GLN A 72 -3.01 -10.80 -2.49
C GLN A 72 -3.85 -11.48 -3.57
N LEU A 73 -3.21 -12.29 -4.41
CA LEU A 73 -3.90 -13.14 -5.38
C LEU A 73 -4.19 -14.49 -4.72
N THR A 74 -5.43 -14.95 -4.81
CA THR A 74 -5.88 -16.22 -4.22
C THR A 74 -6.29 -17.20 -5.32
N SER A 75 -6.51 -18.47 -4.97
CA SER A 75 -6.89 -19.51 -5.94
C SER A 75 -5.86 -19.69 -7.07
N ILE A 76 -4.60 -19.42 -6.76
CA ILE A 76 -3.49 -19.63 -7.70
C ILE A 76 -3.16 -21.12 -7.70
N PRO A 77 -2.87 -21.74 -8.86
CA PRO A 77 -2.52 -23.15 -8.89
C PRO A 77 -1.28 -23.44 -8.02
N GLY A 78 -1.37 -24.39 -7.10
CA GLY A 78 -0.30 -24.71 -6.15
C GLY A 78 0.98 -25.22 -6.82
N TYR A 79 0.89 -25.73 -8.05
CA TYR A 79 2.03 -26.13 -8.86
C TYR A 79 2.75 -24.96 -9.56
N LEU A 80 2.33 -23.70 -9.36
CA LEU A 80 3.02 -22.52 -9.88
C LEU A 80 4.52 -22.60 -9.54
N ASN A 81 5.37 -22.45 -10.55
CA ASN A 81 6.81 -22.45 -10.36
C ASN A 81 7.29 -21.06 -9.88
N PRO A 82 7.76 -20.92 -8.62
CA PRO A 82 8.18 -19.62 -8.10
C PRO A 82 9.46 -19.08 -8.76
N SER A 83 10.22 -19.92 -9.47
CA SER A 83 11.38 -19.47 -10.25
C SER A 83 11.00 -18.98 -11.66
N SER A 84 9.76 -19.22 -12.09
CA SER A 84 9.29 -18.84 -13.43
C SER A 84 8.84 -17.38 -13.44
N ARG A 85 9.76 -16.47 -13.80
CA ARG A 85 9.46 -15.04 -14.00
C ARG A 85 8.24 -14.84 -14.91
N THR A 86 8.16 -15.60 -15.99
CA THR A 86 7.10 -15.47 -16.99
C THR A 86 5.74 -15.84 -16.42
N GLU A 87 5.62 -16.94 -15.67
CA GLU A 87 4.36 -17.34 -15.04
C GLU A 87 3.91 -16.32 -13.99
N ILE A 88 4.83 -15.87 -13.13
CA ILE A 88 4.53 -14.86 -12.10
C ILE A 88 4.04 -13.56 -12.73
N LEU A 89 4.75 -13.04 -13.73
CA LEU A 89 4.35 -11.81 -14.40
C LEU A 89 3.02 -11.97 -15.14
N HIS A 90 2.78 -13.10 -15.79
CA HIS A 90 1.51 -13.36 -16.47
C HIS A 90 0.31 -13.28 -15.50
N LEU A 91 0.43 -13.86 -14.30
CA LEU A 91 -0.59 -13.76 -13.26
C LEU A 91 -0.80 -12.32 -12.77
N ILE A 92 0.30 -11.60 -12.52
CA ILE A 92 0.25 -10.21 -12.05
C ILE A 92 -0.37 -9.30 -13.10
N ASP A 93 -0.02 -9.45 -14.37
CA ASP A 93 -0.55 -8.65 -15.48
C ASP A 93 -2.04 -8.90 -15.69
N ASN A 94 -2.48 -10.16 -15.58
CA ASN A 94 -3.90 -10.50 -15.63
C ASN A 94 -4.65 -9.86 -14.45
N ALA A 95 -4.10 -9.91 -13.24
CA ALA A 95 -4.70 -9.29 -12.06
C ALA A 95 -4.76 -7.76 -12.14
N LYS A 96 -3.72 -7.11 -12.69
CA LYS A 96 -3.73 -5.67 -13.00
C LYS A 96 -4.81 -5.32 -14.02
N ARG A 97 -4.94 -6.11 -15.10
CA ARG A 97 -5.98 -5.92 -16.14
C ARG A 97 -7.39 -6.14 -15.59
N ALA A 98 -7.53 -7.04 -14.62
CA ALA A 98 -8.78 -7.30 -13.91
C ALA A 98 -9.04 -6.33 -12.74
N HIS A 99 -8.20 -5.31 -12.54
CA HIS A 99 -8.28 -4.34 -11.44
C HIS A 99 -8.22 -4.96 -10.03
N GLN A 100 -7.66 -6.16 -9.89
CA GLN A 100 -7.40 -6.81 -8.61
C GLN A 100 -6.09 -6.32 -7.97
N LEU A 101 -5.16 -5.83 -8.79
CA LEU A 101 -3.94 -5.15 -8.36
C LEU A 101 -3.89 -3.74 -8.95
N PRO A 102 -3.26 -2.77 -8.27
CA PRO A 102 -3.08 -1.43 -8.80
C PRO A 102 -2.18 -1.45 -10.04
N GLY A 103 -2.57 -0.68 -11.06
CA GLY A 103 -1.78 -0.52 -12.28
C GLY A 103 -0.59 0.42 -12.12
N GLN A 104 -0.64 1.34 -11.15
CA GLN A 104 0.42 2.28 -10.82
C GLN A 104 0.72 2.27 -9.32
N LEU A 105 1.99 2.45 -8.97
CA LEU A 105 2.43 2.55 -7.59
C LEU A 105 2.19 3.97 -7.08
N SER A 106 1.60 4.10 -5.89
CA SER A 106 1.29 5.38 -5.23
C SER A 106 1.56 5.27 -3.72
N ALA A 107 1.43 6.38 -2.99
CA ALA A 107 1.64 6.40 -1.54
C ALA A 107 0.53 5.67 -0.75
N GLU A 108 -0.66 5.50 -1.33
CA GLU A 108 -1.78 4.79 -0.68
C GLU A 108 -1.49 3.28 -0.48
N HIS A 109 -0.48 2.77 -1.19
CA HIS A 109 -0.03 1.39 -1.10
C HIS A 109 1.15 1.22 -0.13
N ASP A 110 1.63 2.28 0.52
CA ASP A 110 2.79 2.22 1.41
C ASP A 110 2.50 1.33 2.62
N ALA A 111 3.39 0.38 2.85
CA ALA A 111 3.29 -0.59 3.93
C ALA A 111 4.65 -0.82 4.58
N VAL A 112 4.62 -1.38 5.79
CA VAL A 112 5.80 -1.90 6.48
C VAL A 112 5.71 -3.41 6.51
N ILE A 113 6.74 -4.07 5.98
CA ILE A 113 6.95 -5.50 6.20
C ILE A 113 7.82 -5.69 7.44
N SER A 114 7.33 -6.49 8.38
CA SER A 114 8.03 -6.89 9.60
C SER A 114 8.33 -8.39 9.51
N LEU A 115 9.61 -8.74 9.52
CA LEU A 115 10.11 -10.11 9.42
C LEU A 115 10.65 -10.57 10.78
N SER A 116 10.17 -11.71 11.26
CA SER A 116 10.67 -12.42 12.43
C SER A 116 10.84 -13.91 12.11
N ALA A 117 11.43 -14.70 13.00
CA ALA A 117 11.50 -16.15 12.83
C ALA A 117 10.11 -16.84 12.87
N TYR A 118 9.09 -16.14 13.34
CA TYR A 118 7.75 -16.71 13.53
C TYR A 118 6.81 -16.42 12.35
N ASN A 119 6.90 -15.21 11.78
CA ASN A 119 5.98 -14.74 10.76
C ASN A 119 6.53 -13.55 9.98
N VAL A 120 5.96 -13.34 8.80
CA VAL A 120 5.96 -12.07 8.07
C VAL A 120 4.65 -11.34 8.37
N LYS A 121 4.76 -10.11 8.83
CA LYS A 121 3.62 -9.22 9.12
C LYS A 121 3.67 -8.01 8.19
N LEU A 122 2.54 -7.67 7.57
CA LEU A 122 2.37 -6.44 6.80
C LEU A 122 1.39 -5.52 7.51
N VAL A 123 1.77 -4.26 7.66
CA VAL A 123 0.92 -3.19 8.20
C VAL A 123 0.92 -2.01 7.25
N TRP A 124 -0.18 -1.26 7.18
CA TRP A 124 -0.21 -0.01 6.42
C TRP A 124 0.78 0.99 7.02
N ARG A 125 1.46 1.77 6.18
CA ARG A 125 2.45 2.73 6.66
C ARG A 125 1.80 3.88 7.43
N ASP A 126 0.62 4.28 6.97
CA ASP A 126 -0.21 5.29 7.63
C ASP A 126 -1.31 4.56 8.43
N GLY A 127 -1.52 4.95 9.68
CA GLY A 127 -2.48 4.30 10.59
C GLY A 127 -1.98 3.02 11.27
N GLU A 128 -1.00 2.31 10.67
CA GLU A 128 -0.41 1.07 11.20
C GLU A 128 -1.39 -0.11 11.36
N ASP A 129 -2.51 -0.05 10.64
CA ASP A 129 -3.50 -1.14 10.61
C ASP A 129 -2.89 -2.40 9.98
N LEU A 130 -3.17 -3.56 10.60
CA LEU A 130 -2.70 -4.86 10.12
C LEU A 130 -3.34 -5.22 8.78
N ILE A 131 -2.51 -5.50 7.78
CA ILE A 131 -2.95 -6.00 6.46
C ILE A 131 -3.08 -7.52 6.52
N LEU A 132 -1.97 -8.19 6.83
CA LEU A 132 -1.91 -9.65 6.90
C LEU A 132 -0.73 -10.10 7.76
N ARG A 133 -0.81 -11.35 8.22
CA ARG A 133 0.24 -12.04 8.95
C ARG A 133 0.37 -13.47 8.45
N VAL A 134 1.52 -13.83 7.90
CA VAL A 134 1.80 -15.17 7.36
C VAL A 134 2.85 -15.84 8.24
N PRO A 135 2.53 -16.96 8.91
CA PRO A 135 3.53 -17.79 9.57
C PRO A 135 4.63 -18.22 8.60
N ILE A 136 5.88 -18.31 9.06
CA ILE A 136 7.01 -18.69 8.18
C ILE A 136 6.77 -20.07 7.54
N HIS A 137 6.15 -20.99 8.27
CA HIS A 137 5.86 -22.34 7.76
C HIS A 137 4.80 -22.37 6.64
N ASP A 138 3.99 -21.32 6.49
CA ASP A 138 3.03 -21.19 5.41
C ASP A 138 3.61 -20.51 4.17
N ILE A 139 4.85 -20.02 4.22
CA ILE A 139 5.52 -19.40 3.08
C ILE A 139 6.28 -20.49 2.32
N ALA A 140 5.80 -20.84 1.13
CA ALA A 140 6.43 -21.83 0.27
C ALA A 140 7.68 -21.28 -0.44
N SER A 141 7.66 -20.00 -0.80
CA SER A 141 8.81 -19.34 -1.46
C SER A 141 8.68 -17.83 -1.47
N VAL A 142 9.81 -17.14 -1.60
CA VAL A 142 9.89 -15.70 -1.89
C VAL A 142 10.63 -15.52 -3.21
N SER A 143 10.04 -14.76 -4.13
CA SER A 143 10.57 -14.55 -5.48
C SER A 143 10.80 -13.06 -5.70
N TYR A 144 11.99 -12.69 -6.17
CA TYR A 144 12.28 -11.34 -6.60
C TYR A 144 12.15 -11.26 -8.13
N VAL A 145 11.26 -10.40 -8.61
CA VAL A 145 10.97 -10.23 -10.03
C VAL A 145 11.12 -8.77 -10.41
N ARG A 146 12.09 -8.49 -11.29
CA ARG A 146 12.25 -7.15 -11.86
C ARG A 146 11.37 -6.98 -13.10
N ASP A 147 10.59 -5.91 -13.11
CA ASP A 147 9.65 -5.54 -14.17
C ASP A 147 9.86 -4.06 -14.54
N ASP A 148 10.83 -3.79 -15.43
CA ASP A 148 11.27 -2.48 -15.94
C ASP A 148 11.42 -1.36 -14.89
N SER A 149 10.29 -0.82 -14.42
CA SER A 149 10.17 0.26 -13.42
C SER A 149 9.89 -0.21 -11.99
N ALA A 150 9.57 -1.49 -11.78
CA ALA A 150 9.19 -2.06 -10.50
C ALA A 150 10.10 -3.22 -10.08
N HIS A 151 10.38 -3.26 -8.78
CA HIS A 151 11.12 -4.32 -8.11
C HIS A 151 10.14 -5.13 -7.27
N LEU A 152 9.59 -6.20 -7.85
CA LEU A 152 8.54 -6.97 -7.21
C LEU A 152 9.15 -8.03 -6.28
N VAL A 153 8.54 -8.17 -5.11
CA VAL A 153 8.80 -9.27 -4.17
C VAL A 153 7.49 -10.02 -3.99
N VAL A 154 7.48 -11.29 -4.38
CA VAL A 154 6.28 -12.12 -4.41
C VAL A 154 6.45 -13.26 -3.42
N LEU A 155 5.59 -13.32 -2.42
CA LEU A 155 5.55 -14.44 -1.47
C LEU A 155 4.47 -15.41 -1.94
N LYS A 156 4.88 -16.64 -2.25
CA LYS A 156 3.96 -17.76 -2.45
C LYS A 156 3.64 -18.35 -1.08
N THR A 157 2.37 -18.36 -0.72
CA THR A 157 1.93 -18.84 0.60
C THR A 157 0.89 -19.93 0.44
N ALA A 158 0.74 -20.77 1.47
CA ALA A 158 -0.41 -21.64 1.61
C ALA A 158 -1.70 -20.80 1.57
N GLN A 159 -2.78 -21.41 1.08
CA GLN A 159 -4.11 -20.82 1.13
C GLN A 159 -4.79 -21.27 2.42
N GLU A 160 -5.21 -20.31 3.24
CA GLU A 160 -5.97 -20.59 4.46
C GLU A 160 -7.23 -21.43 4.13
N PRO A 161 -7.41 -22.62 4.74
CA PRO A 161 -8.58 -23.46 4.54
C PRO A 161 -9.78 -22.84 5.28
N GLY A 162 -10.40 -21.82 4.68
CA GLY A 162 -11.59 -21.17 5.27
C GLY A 162 -12.09 -19.92 4.56
N ILE A 163 -11.28 -19.31 3.69
CA ILE A 163 -11.69 -18.10 2.95
C ILE A 163 -11.97 -18.50 1.50
N SER A 164 -13.17 -19.02 1.27
CA SER A 164 -13.71 -19.20 -0.08
C SER A 164 -13.89 -17.83 -0.74
N PRO A 165 -13.43 -17.60 -1.99
CA PRO A 165 -13.65 -16.34 -2.68
C PRO A 165 -15.05 -16.34 -3.31
N SER A 166 -16.10 -16.25 -2.49
CA SER A 166 -17.45 -15.99 -2.99
C SER A 166 -18.41 -15.66 -1.85
N GLN A 167 -18.37 -14.43 -1.34
CA GLN A 167 -19.55 -13.74 -0.79
C GLN A 167 -19.40 -12.22 -0.95
N SER A 168 -19.43 -11.75 -2.19
CA SER A 168 -19.89 -10.38 -2.46
C SER A 168 -21.13 -10.47 -3.36
N LEU A 169 -22.23 -9.92 -2.84
CA LEU A 169 -23.51 -9.65 -3.50
C LEU A 169 -24.35 -10.88 -3.91
N CYS A 170 -25.20 -11.32 -3.00
CA CYS A 170 -26.60 -11.67 -3.30
C CYS A 170 -27.41 -11.62 -1.99
N ALA A 171 -27.97 -10.45 -1.69
CA ALA A 171 -29.15 -10.39 -0.86
C ALA A 171 -30.36 -10.65 -1.77
N GLU A 172 -30.94 -11.85 -1.72
CA GLU A 172 -32.39 -12.04 -1.76
C GLU A 172 -32.78 -13.49 -1.40
N GLY A 173 -33.64 -13.64 -0.38
CA GLY A 173 -34.78 -14.56 -0.40
C GLY A 173 -34.60 -16.09 -0.33
N SER A 174 -34.72 -16.63 0.88
CA SER A 174 -35.74 -17.64 1.27
C SER A 174 -35.92 -18.98 0.52
N LYS A 175 -35.74 -20.06 1.32
CA LYS A 175 -36.43 -21.39 1.35
C LYS A 175 -35.85 -22.60 0.57
N ALA A 176 -35.22 -23.48 1.35
CA ALA A 176 -35.57 -24.88 1.61
C ALA A 176 -35.46 -25.99 0.51
N LEU A 177 -34.87 -27.11 0.96
CA LEU A 177 -35.04 -28.53 0.59
C LEU A 177 -34.11 -29.20 -0.47
N THR A 178 -33.29 -30.12 0.08
CA THR A 178 -32.88 -31.47 -0.39
C THR A 178 -32.38 -31.67 -1.83
N SER A 179 -31.15 -32.17 -1.96
CA SER A 179 -30.84 -33.54 -2.42
C SER A 179 -29.33 -33.69 -2.58
N GLY A 180 -28.77 -34.69 -1.90
CA GLY A 180 -27.37 -35.05 -2.05
C GLY A 180 -27.14 -35.64 -3.44
N SER A 181 -26.22 -35.03 -4.18
CA SER A 181 -25.60 -35.63 -5.36
C SER A 181 -24.12 -35.81 -5.06
N LEU A 182 -23.74 -37.05 -4.74
CA LEU A 182 -22.35 -37.47 -4.67
C LEU A 182 -21.83 -37.62 -6.09
N SER A 183 -21.26 -36.54 -6.62
CA SER A 183 -20.37 -36.59 -7.77
C SER A 183 -18.97 -36.89 -7.25
N GLU A 184 -18.60 -38.18 -7.23
CA GLU A 184 -17.20 -38.61 -7.14
C GLU A 184 -16.47 -38.20 -8.43
N SER A 185 -15.99 -36.96 -8.47
CA SER A 185 -14.89 -36.60 -9.36
C SER A 185 -13.59 -36.94 -8.65
N ALA A 186 -12.95 -38.02 -9.09
CA ALA A 186 -11.59 -38.38 -8.72
C ALA A 186 -10.62 -37.29 -9.18
N GLY A 187 -10.45 -36.30 -8.33
CA GLY A 187 -9.44 -35.26 -8.37
C GLY A 187 -9.35 -34.75 -6.95
N GLY A 188 -8.27 -35.09 -6.23
CA GLY A 188 -8.02 -34.46 -4.93
C GLY A 188 -8.13 -32.94 -5.07
N PRO A 189 -8.44 -32.20 -4.00
CA PRO A 189 -8.52 -30.74 -4.07
C PRO A 189 -7.27 -30.24 -4.79
N LEU A 190 -7.42 -29.55 -5.92
CA LEU A 190 -6.30 -28.86 -6.53
C LEU A 190 -5.78 -27.94 -5.44
N GLU A 191 -4.60 -28.24 -4.90
CA GLU A 191 -4.01 -27.41 -3.87
C GLU A 191 -3.82 -26.02 -4.47
N CYS A 192 -4.56 -25.05 -3.96
CA CYS A 192 -4.42 -23.66 -4.33
C CYS A 192 -3.42 -23.00 -3.37
N CYS A 193 -2.69 -22.03 -3.87
CA CYS A 193 -1.84 -21.15 -3.08
C CYS A 193 -2.29 -19.69 -3.24
N CYS A 194 -1.70 -18.82 -2.44
CA CYS A 194 -1.83 -17.37 -2.58
C CYS A 194 -0.49 -16.76 -3.02
N LEU A 195 -0.56 -15.62 -3.71
CA LEU A 195 0.58 -14.76 -3.99
C LEU A 195 0.38 -13.41 -3.32
N VAL A 196 1.20 -13.09 -2.32
CA VAL A 196 1.29 -11.73 -1.77
C VAL A 196 2.27 -10.95 -2.63
N VAL A 197 1.79 -9.88 -3.27
CA VAL A 197 2.55 -9.10 -4.24
C VAL A 197 2.98 -7.78 -3.60
N LEU A 198 4.29 -7.60 -3.47
CA LEU A 198 4.92 -6.39 -2.95
C LEU A 198 5.77 -5.74 -4.03
N ALA A 199 5.96 -4.43 -3.93
CA ALA A 199 7.00 -3.70 -4.65
C ALA A 199 7.95 -3.04 -3.65
N THR A 200 9.24 -3.02 -3.99
CA THR A 200 10.27 -2.35 -3.21
C THR A 200 10.86 -1.20 -4.02
N GLU A 201 11.39 -0.22 -3.33
CA GLU A 201 12.20 0.82 -3.96
C GLU A 201 13.63 0.29 -4.11
N ASN A 202 14.24 0.49 -5.27
CA ASN A 202 15.64 0.13 -5.45
C ASN A 202 16.50 1.19 -4.77
N LYS A 203 17.18 0.83 -3.69
CA LYS A 203 18.30 1.62 -3.17
C LYS A 203 19.57 1.03 -3.79
N VAL A 204 19.92 1.51 -4.99
CA VAL A 204 21.29 1.37 -5.50
C VAL A 204 22.16 2.38 -4.77
#